data_AF-A0A8R2QXP2-F1
#
_entry.id   AF-A0A8R2QXP2-F1
#
_cell.length_a   1.000
_cell.length_b   1.000
_cell.length_c   1.000
_cell.angle_alpha   90.00
_cell.angle_beta   90.00
_cell.angle_gamma   90.00
#
_symmetry.space_group_name_H-M   'P 1'
#
loop_
_entity.id
_entity.type
_entity.pdbx_description
1 polymer ?
#
loop_
_entity_poly.entity_id
_entity_poly.type
_entity_poly.pdbx_seq_one_letter_code
_entity_poly.pdbx_strand_id
1 'polypeptide(L)'
;MLSAAKVRIHGMQNDNWVIKDKINQYRGLIKLYERDRKIHEGDLAKQKKRYCRDIRQLRKDINTRREELGVAVYGDKQFLRNAFQEHKRLQLTYMNSQADKVLESIHQENFNKRKQLDRIRYTKKKKMEKFRLTQLESAEMRDRLLYEVGGKLPAEKKEQAVANYVQKANIKKNAALAIKVMYKKILNILKKDSSYFTVVLEALKLDCRAQGKCLMSATEMGQLAIEYLDDRKFEFSKLEKEIKANMKERERTLRLARREVAYLTDSFPDLIRKEEATNLDDLYEVDEDGSVHSVHWELEEVMAICKRLQKATLVSSFDQILLRLKEQRYQTQRLMMQLALNSAKRDALIEDRKHAIMMLDSLKNVGQEKTALFVQDKKQIRAQLEAEKREEQFLKQSLHEKGKLIIEMKTSLQQINELLSNVGAANVQKPPTDVPQAIQYALEEMVQPVPELEADFDKLILNAKQKLGVLIQAVSKMEVTPEIRADANLFYHNILARSMKENYRDEQVAEGGLIEFEMEDPNVPGHAVIKLRSKQLVDAQVSEFDVPDTKK
;
A
#
# COMPACT_ATOMS: atom_id res chain seq x y z
N MET A 1 -65.31 19.11 -123.28
CA MET A 1 -65.09 18.52 -124.62
C MET A 1 -66.24 17.57 -124.91
N LEU A 2 -67.17 17.96 -125.80
CA LEU A 2 -68.28 17.10 -126.21
C LEU A 2 -67.74 16.03 -127.16
N SER A 3 -67.63 14.79 -126.68
CA SER A 3 -67.28 13.63 -127.50
C SER A 3 -68.35 13.42 -128.59
N ALA A 4 -67.91 13.33 -129.84
CA ALA A 4 -68.74 13.12 -131.02
C ALA A 4 -69.61 11.84 -130.97
N ALA A 5 -69.38 10.96 -129.99
CA ALA A 5 -70.22 9.78 -129.75
C ALA A 5 -71.59 10.11 -129.13
N LYS A 6 -71.73 11.22 -128.37
CA LYS A 6 -73.02 11.60 -127.74
C LYS A 6 -73.98 12.33 -128.67
N VAL A 7 -73.51 12.85 -129.80
CA VAL A 7 -74.35 13.54 -130.79
C VAL A 7 -75.19 12.55 -131.59
N ARG A 8 -74.75 11.29 -131.72
CA ARG A 8 -75.43 10.23 -132.49
C ARG A 8 -76.67 9.64 -131.79
N ILE A 9 -76.83 9.88 -130.49
CA ILE A 9 -77.90 9.27 -129.67
C ILE A 9 -79.18 10.13 -129.64
N HIS A 10 -79.10 11.37 -130.12
CA HIS A 10 -80.27 12.25 -130.22
C HIS A 10 -80.82 12.16 -131.65
N GLY A 11 -81.65 11.14 -131.88
CA GLY A 11 -82.25 10.78 -133.18
C GLY A 11 -83.01 11.92 -133.85
N MET A 12 -82.28 12.78 -134.57
CA MET A 12 -82.81 13.83 -135.43
C MET A 12 -82.69 13.39 -136.90
N GLN A 13 -83.45 12.37 -137.27
CA GLN A 13 -83.51 11.80 -138.63
C GLN A 13 -84.82 12.21 -139.32
N ASN A 14 -85.03 13.51 -139.52
CA ASN A 14 -86.14 14.00 -140.33
C ASN A 14 -85.56 14.88 -141.46
N ASP A 15 -85.65 14.40 -142.70
CA ASP A 15 -84.99 15.00 -143.87
C ASP A 15 -85.62 16.33 -144.32
N ASN A 16 -86.81 16.67 -143.82
CA ASN A 16 -87.50 17.93 -144.08
C ASN A 16 -87.12 19.07 -143.11
N TRP A 17 -86.13 18.88 -142.24
CA TRP A 17 -85.71 19.89 -141.26
C TRP A 17 -84.59 20.78 -141.80
N VAL A 18 -84.88 22.08 -141.90
CA VAL A 18 -83.94 23.12 -142.31
C VAL A 18 -82.83 23.25 -141.26
N ILE A 19 -81.60 23.56 -141.69
CA ILE A 19 -80.40 23.72 -140.85
C ILE A 19 -80.68 24.60 -139.60
N LYS A 20 -81.53 25.61 -139.74
CA LYS A 20 -81.92 26.54 -138.67
C LYS A 20 -82.65 25.85 -137.51
N ASP A 21 -83.48 24.85 -137.80
CA ASP A 21 -84.23 24.10 -136.78
C ASP A 21 -83.32 23.14 -136.00
N LYS A 22 -82.38 22.48 -136.69
CA LYS A 22 -81.34 21.67 -136.04
C LYS A 22 -80.50 22.52 -135.09
N ILE A 23 -80.09 23.73 -135.50
CA ILE A 23 -79.34 24.66 -134.65
C ILE A 23 -80.15 25.06 -133.41
N ASN A 24 -81.45 25.34 -133.55
CA ASN A 24 -82.30 25.70 -132.43
C ASN A 24 -82.48 24.55 -131.43
N GLN A 25 -82.62 23.31 -131.91
CA GLN A 25 -82.68 22.13 -131.04
C GLN A 25 -81.36 21.87 -130.31
N TYR A 26 -80.22 21.97 -131.00
CA TYR A 26 -78.91 21.87 -130.34
C TYR A 26 -78.70 22.97 -129.30
N ARG A 27 -79.16 24.21 -129.56
CA ARG A 27 -79.16 25.29 -128.56
C ARG A 27 -80.07 24.96 -127.37
N GLY A 28 -81.23 24.37 -127.59
CA GLY A 28 -82.14 23.91 -126.53
C GLY A 28 -81.50 22.82 -125.66
N LEU A 29 -80.86 21.85 -126.29
CA LEU A 29 -80.16 20.75 -125.61
C LEU A 29 -78.97 21.27 -124.79
N ILE A 30 -78.17 22.18 -125.34
CA ILE A 30 -77.07 22.84 -124.61
C ILE A 30 -77.59 23.57 -123.38
N LYS A 31 -78.69 24.35 -123.50
CA LYS A 31 -79.31 25.03 -122.36
C LYS A 31 -79.82 24.04 -121.30
N LEU A 32 -80.31 22.87 -121.69
CA LEU A 32 -80.75 21.82 -120.77
C LEU A 32 -79.55 21.24 -120.00
N TYR A 33 -78.47 20.86 -120.71
CA TYR A 33 -77.24 20.37 -120.08
C TYR A 33 -76.58 21.41 -119.17
N GLU A 34 -76.60 22.70 -119.53
CA GLU A 34 -76.13 23.77 -118.66
C GLU A 34 -76.97 23.92 -117.39
N ARG A 35 -78.29 23.73 -117.49
CA ARG A 35 -79.19 23.74 -116.33
C ARG A 35 -78.95 22.53 -115.43
N ASP A 36 -78.86 21.33 -115.98
CA ASP A 36 -78.57 20.11 -115.22
C ASP A 36 -77.20 20.18 -114.56
N ARG A 37 -76.18 20.71 -115.26
CA ARG A 37 -74.86 20.95 -114.67
C ARG A 37 -74.94 21.90 -113.47
N LYS A 38 -75.70 23.00 -113.57
CA LYS A 38 -75.91 23.93 -112.45
C LYS A 38 -76.63 23.28 -111.26
N ILE A 39 -77.62 22.44 -111.51
CA ILE A 39 -78.32 21.68 -110.46
C ILE A 39 -77.34 20.72 -109.79
N HIS A 40 -76.57 19.97 -110.58
CA HIS A 40 -75.62 18.98 -110.07
C HIS A 40 -74.48 19.63 -109.26
N GLU A 41 -73.95 20.76 -109.71
CA GLU A 41 -73.00 21.58 -108.96
C GLU A 41 -73.61 22.12 -107.66
N GLY A 42 -74.88 22.55 -107.69
CA GLY A 42 -75.63 23.00 -106.52
C GLY A 42 -75.82 21.90 -105.48
N ASP A 43 -76.17 20.68 -105.89
CA ASP A 43 -76.36 19.55 -104.99
C ASP A 43 -75.03 19.02 -104.45
N LEU A 44 -73.96 19.01 -105.26
CA LEU A 44 -72.61 18.69 -104.77
C LEU A 44 -72.15 19.72 -103.71
N ALA A 45 -72.46 21.00 -103.90
CA ALA A 45 -72.17 22.04 -102.91
C ALA A 45 -72.99 21.86 -101.62
N LYS A 46 -74.26 21.45 -101.71
CA LYS A 46 -75.09 21.11 -100.53
C LYS A 46 -74.53 19.89 -99.79
N GLN A 47 -74.12 18.84 -100.50
CA GLN A 47 -73.51 17.64 -99.89
C GLN A 47 -72.18 17.98 -99.20
N LYS A 48 -71.30 18.76 -99.85
CA LYS A 48 -70.07 19.26 -99.21
C LYS A 48 -70.37 20.03 -97.93
N LYS A 49 -71.37 20.92 -97.94
CA LYS A 49 -71.80 21.65 -96.74
C LYS A 49 -72.32 20.72 -95.63
N ARG A 50 -73.04 19.65 -95.96
CA ARG A 50 -73.48 18.63 -94.97
C ARG A 50 -72.29 17.90 -94.37
N TYR A 51 -71.41 17.32 -95.19
CA TYR A 51 -70.23 16.62 -94.70
C TYR A 51 -69.29 17.52 -93.86
N CYS A 52 -69.13 18.79 -94.22
CA CYS A 52 -68.38 19.73 -93.39
C CYS A 52 -69.01 19.96 -92.01
N ARG A 53 -70.34 19.95 -91.89
CA ARG A 53 -71.02 20.03 -90.58
C ARG A 53 -70.82 18.74 -89.79
N ASP A 54 -70.99 17.59 -90.43
CA ASP A 54 -70.85 16.28 -89.79
C ASP A 54 -69.42 16.06 -89.28
N ILE A 55 -68.41 16.45 -90.06
CA ILE A 55 -67.00 16.41 -89.62
C ILE A 55 -66.76 17.32 -88.41
N ARG A 56 -67.38 18.51 -88.36
CA ARG A 56 -67.28 19.41 -87.18
C ARG A 56 -67.96 18.78 -85.97
N GLN A 57 -69.12 18.17 -86.15
CA GLN A 57 -69.86 17.47 -85.10
C GLN A 57 -69.03 16.31 -84.53
N LEU A 58 -68.50 15.44 -85.39
CA LEU A 58 -67.67 14.31 -84.99
C LEU A 58 -66.38 14.76 -84.28
N ARG A 59 -65.75 15.85 -84.74
CA ARG A 59 -64.58 16.42 -84.03
C ARG A 59 -64.96 16.92 -82.64
N LYS A 60 -66.12 17.55 -82.50
CA LYS A 60 -66.63 17.98 -81.19
C LYS A 60 -66.86 16.77 -80.30
N ASP A 61 -67.55 15.74 -80.79
CA ASP A 61 -67.87 14.53 -80.03
C ASP A 61 -66.62 13.75 -79.62
N ILE A 62 -65.62 13.63 -80.50
CA ILE A 62 -64.32 13.02 -80.16
C ILE A 62 -63.65 13.80 -79.04
N ASN A 63 -63.72 15.13 -79.05
CA ASN A 63 -63.12 15.95 -78.01
C ASN A 63 -63.86 15.79 -76.67
N THR A 64 -65.19 15.80 -76.68
CA THR A 64 -66.00 15.56 -75.48
C THR A 64 -65.72 14.17 -74.89
N ARG A 65 -65.69 13.12 -75.71
CA ARG A 65 -65.38 11.76 -75.24
C ARG A 65 -63.94 11.61 -74.73
N ARG A 66 -62.98 12.37 -75.28
CA ARG A 66 -61.60 12.41 -74.76
C ARG A 66 -61.55 13.09 -73.39
N GLU A 67 -62.34 14.13 -73.17
CA GLU A 67 -62.47 14.79 -71.87
C GLU A 67 -63.10 13.85 -70.83
N GLU A 68 -64.19 13.17 -71.18
CA GLU A 68 -64.87 12.16 -70.34
C GLU A 68 -63.93 10.98 -69.98
N LEU A 69 -63.20 10.45 -70.97
CA LEU A 69 -62.18 9.41 -70.74
C LEU A 69 -61.06 9.91 -69.81
N GLY A 70 -60.64 11.18 -69.99
CA GLY A 70 -59.65 11.82 -69.14
C GLY A 70 -60.09 11.88 -67.67
N VAL A 71 -61.37 12.15 -67.42
CA VAL A 71 -61.97 12.14 -66.07
C VAL A 71 -62.05 10.71 -65.52
N ALA A 72 -62.41 9.73 -66.33
CA ALA A 72 -62.51 8.33 -65.89
C ALA A 72 -61.16 7.70 -65.50
N VAL A 73 -60.08 8.00 -66.24
CA VAL A 73 -58.75 7.40 -66.02
C VAL A 73 -57.97 8.09 -64.88
N TYR A 74 -58.07 9.42 -64.79
CA TYR A 74 -57.25 10.22 -63.87
C TYR A 74 -58.04 10.82 -62.71
N GLY A 75 -59.36 10.66 -62.69
CA GLY A 75 -60.25 11.33 -61.74
C GLY A 75 -60.50 12.80 -62.11
N ASP A 76 -61.30 13.48 -61.29
CA ASP A 76 -61.57 14.91 -61.47
C ASP A 76 -60.31 15.74 -61.13
N LYS A 77 -59.63 16.22 -62.19
CA LYS A 77 -58.43 17.06 -62.06
C LYS A 77 -58.71 18.40 -61.38
N GLN A 78 -59.95 18.89 -61.49
CA GLN A 78 -60.35 20.15 -60.88
C GLN A 78 -60.42 20.02 -59.35
N PHE A 79 -60.79 18.84 -58.84
CA PHE A 79 -60.81 18.56 -57.40
C PHE A 79 -59.42 18.69 -56.76
N LEU A 80 -58.39 18.04 -57.33
CA LEU A 80 -57.01 18.15 -56.82
C LEU A 80 -56.46 19.58 -56.98
N ARG A 81 -56.84 20.27 -58.05
CA ARG A 81 -56.44 21.66 -58.28
C ARG A 81 -57.00 22.59 -57.19
N ASN A 82 -58.24 22.38 -56.77
CA ASN A 82 -58.89 23.14 -55.70
C ASN A 82 -58.31 22.76 -54.32
N ALA A 83 -58.08 21.47 -54.07
CA ALA A 83 -57.53 20.99 -52.80
C ALA A 83 -56.11 21.54 -52.51
N PHE A 84 -55.28 21.74 -53.54
CA PHE A 84 -53.93 22.31 -53.42
C PHE A 84 -53.83 23.79 -53.80
N GLN A 85 -54.94 24.54 -53.76
CA GLN A 85 -54.96 25.94 -54.20
C GLN A 85 -53.95 26.83 -53.45
N GLU A 86 -53.73 26.57 -52.16
CA GLU A 86 -52.76 27.30 -51.31
C GLU A 86 -51.32 26.78 -51.46
N HIS A 87 -51.14 25.61 -52.06
CA HIS A 87 -49.86 24.91 -52.13
C HIS A 87 -49.45 24.63 -53.57
N LYS A 88 -49.05 25.70 -54.27
CA LYS A 88 -48.61 25.68 -55.69
C LYS A 88 -47.61 24.57 -56.02
N ARG A 89 -46.69 24.25 -55.09
CA ARG A 89 -45.71 23.16 -55.30
C ARG A 89 -46.38 21.79 -55.37
N LEU A 90 -47.24 21.47 -54.41
CA LEU A 90 -47.97 20.19 -54.37
C LEU A 90 -48.93 20.07 -55.56
N GLN A 91 -49.57 21.19 -55.93
CA GLN A 91 -50.43 21.26 -57.10
C GLN A 91 -49.68 20.90 -58.39
N LEU A 92 -48.47 21.43 -58.61
CA LEU A 92 -47.66 21.12 -59.78
C LEU A 92 -47.15 19.67 -59.78
N THR A 93 -46.74 19.15 -58.61
CA THR A 93 -46.19 17.80 -58.49
C THR A 93 -47.24 16.71 -58.74
N TYR A 94 -48.51 16.95 -58.36
CA TYR A 94 -49.56 15.93 -58.37
C TYR A 94 -50.67 16.17 -59.41
N MET A 95 -50.53 17.16 -60.30
CA MET A 95 -51.56 17.58 -61.28
C MET A 95 -52.08 16.46 -62.20
N ASN A 96 -51.26 15.45 -62.49
CA ASN A 96 -51.58 14.34 -63.40
C ASN A 96 -51.59 12.97 -62.71
N SER A 97 -51.57 12.94 -61.38
CA SER A 97 -51.55 11.72 -60.57
C SER A 97 -52.94 11.37 -60.05
N GLN A 98 -53.22 10.08 -59.90
CA GLN A 98 -54.47 9.60 -59.29
C GLN A 98 -54.54 9.97 -57.81
N ALA A 99 -55.73 10.36 -57.34
CA ALA A 99 -55.96 10.87 -55.99
C ALA A 99 -55.43 9.93 -54.88
N ASP A 100 -55.61 8.62 -55.01
CA ASP A 100 -55.14 7.64 -54.01
C ASP A 100 -53.61 7.63 -53.86
N LYS A 101 -52.89 7.73 -54.98
CA LYS A 101 -51.42 7.80 -54.99
C LYS A 101 -50.91 9.12 -54.41
N VAL A 102 -51.66 10.20 -54.65
CA VAL A 102 -51.35 11.51 -54.06
C VAL A 102 -51.51 11.46 -52.54
N LEU A 103 -52.60 10.85 -52.06
CA LEU A 103 -52.87 10.69 -50.64
C LEU A 103 -51.78 9.86 -49.95
N GLU A 104 -51.39 8.72 -50.54
CA GLU A 104 -50.31 7.86 -50.02
C GLU A 104 -48.97 8.60 -49.98
N SER A 105 -48.65 9.33 -51.06
CA SER A 105 -47.41 10.12 -51.14
C SER A 105 -47.37 11.23 -50.07
N ILE A 106 -48.49 11.91 -49.83
CA ILE A 106 -48.60 12.94 -48.79
C ILE A 106 -48.50 12.33 -47.39
N HIS A 107 -49.14 11.19 -47.14
CA HIS A 107 -49.00 10.49 -45.86
C HIS A 107 -47.56 10.06 -45.62
N GLN A 108 -46.86 9.56 -46.63
CA GLN A 108 -45.46 9.18 -46.54
C GLN A 108 -44.56 10.39 -46.29
N GLU A 109 -44.79 11.52 -46.98
CA GLU A 109 -44.04 12.76 -46.75
C GLU A 109 -44.29 13.29 -45.33
N ASN A 110 -45.54 13.27 -44.86
CA ASN A 110 -45.90 13.69 -43.51
C ASN A 110 -45.27 12.79 -42.45
N PHE A 111 -45.26 11.47 -42.65
CA PHE A 111 -44.59 10.53 -41.76
C PHE A 111 -43.09 10.80 -41.69
N ASN A 112 -42.44 11.05 -42.83
CA ASN A 112 -41.02 11.39 -42.90
C ASN A 112 -40.72 12.71 -42.18
N LYS A 113 -41.52 13.75 -42.41
CA LYS A 113 -41.41 15.04 -41.70
C LYS A 113 -41.62 14.86 -40.20
N ARG A 114 -42.58 14.03 -39.79
CA ARG A 114 -42.82 13.74 -38.38
C ARG A 114 -41.63 13.04 -37.73
N LYS A 115 -41.08 12.01 -38.38
CA LYS A 115 -39.87 11.31 -37.93
C LYS A 115 -38.67 12.25 -37.79
N GLN A 116 -38.48 13.16 -38.75
CA GLN A 116 -37.43 14.19 -38.67
C GLN A 116 -37.67 15.15 -37.49
N LEU A 117 -38.91 15.60 -37.30
CA LEU A 117 -39.28 16.46 -36.18
C LEU A 117 -39.03 15.78 -34.83
N ASP A 118 -39.36 14.50 -34.68
CA ASP A 118 -39.12 13.73 -33.46
C ASP A 118 -37.61 13.56 -33.19
N ARG A 119 -36.81 13.35 -34.24
CA ARG A 119 -35.33 13.34 -34.14
C ARG A 119 -34.79 14.69 -33.67
N ILE A 120 -35.32 15.80 -34.20
CA ILE A 120 -34.94 17.16 -33.79
C ILE A 120 -35.35 17.41 -32.33
N ARG A 121 -36.56 16.99 -31.92
CA ARG A 121 -37.00 17.12 -30.52
C ARG A 121 -36.11 16.33 -29.57
N TYR A 122 -35.75 15.10 -29.92
CA TYR A 122 -34.84 14.29 -29.12
C TYR A 122 -33.45 14.93 -28.99
N THR A 123 -32.86 15.38 -30.10
CA THR A 123 -31.55 16.07 -30.08
C THR A 123 -31.59 17.37 -29.29
N LYS A 124 -32.68 18.16 -29.39
CA LYS A 124 -32.91 19.35 -28.56
C LYS A 124 -32.96 18.99 -27.07
N LYS A 125 -33.72 17.96 -26.69
CA LYS A 125 -33.80 17.48 -25.30
C LYS A 125 -32.43 17.10 -24.76
N LYS A 126 -31.67 16.29 -25.51
CA LYS A 126 -30.31 15.86 -25.14
C LYS A 126 -29.34 17.04 -25.00
N LYS A 127 -29.40 18.03 -25.90
CA LYS A 127 -28.59 19.25 -25.81
C LYS A 127 -28.97 20.10 -24.60
N MET A 128 -30.26 20.18 -24.27
CA MET A 128 -30.75 20.94 -23.12
C MET A 128 -30.34 20.29 -21.78
N GLU A 129 -30.36 18.96 -21.69
CA GLU A 129 -29.83 18.23 -20.53
C GLU A 129 -28.33 18.46 -20.36
N LYS A 130 -27.55 18.36 -21.45
CA LYS A 130 -26.11 18.69 -21.41
C LYS A 130 -25.86 20.13 -20.96
N PHE A 131 -26.61 21.09 -21.50
CA PHE A 131 -26.49 22.50 -21.10
C PHE A 131 -26.77 22.70 -19.61
N ARG A 132 -27.80 22.05 -19.06
CA ARG A 132 -28.11 22.10 -17.62
C ARG A 132 -26.98 21.52 -16.77
N LEU A 133 -26.42 20.39 -17.17
CA LEU A 133 -25.29 19.78 -16.46
C LEU A 133 -24.07 20.70 -16.46
N THR A 134 -23.69 21.24 -17.62
CA THR A 134 -22.55 22.17 -17.72
C THR A 134 -22.79 23.46 -16.93
N GLN A 135 -24.04 23.94 -16.85
CA GLN A 135 -24.38 25.10 -16.03
C GLN A 135 -24.26 24.82 -14.53
N LEU A 136 -24.64 23.62 -14.07
CA LEU A 136 -24.43 23.19 -12.70
C LEU A 136 -22.94 23.07 -12.36
N GLU A 137 -22.16 22.42 -13.23
CA GLU A 137 -20.70 22.31 -13.08
C GLU A 137 -20.05 23.71 -13.01
N SER A 138 -20.47 24.64 -13.86
CA SER A 138 -19.97 26.03 -13.84
C SER A 138 -20.37 26.78 -12.57
N ALA A 139 -21.56 26.53 -12.01
CA ALA A 139 -21.96 27.10 -10.72
C ALA A 139 -21.13 26.54 -9.57
N GLU A 140 -20.95 25.22 -9.54
CA GLU A 140 -20.14 24.54 -8.52
C GLU A 140 -18.68 25.01 -8.56
N MET A 141 -18.09 25.13 -9.75
CA MET A 141 -16.72 25.64 -9.89
C MET A 141 -16.60 27.11 -9.45
N ARG A 142 -17.63 27.94 -9.65
CA ARG A 142 -17.67 29.31 -9.13
C ARG A 142 -17.77 29.35 -7.62
N ASP A 143 -18.58 28.48 -7.02
CA ASP A 143 -18.71 28.36 -5.57
C ASP A 143 -17.41 27.86 -4.94
N ARG A 144 -16.76 26.84 -5.52
CA ARG A 144 -15.43 26.40 -5.08
C ARG A 144 -14.40 27.52 -5.16
N LEU A 145 -14.39 28.31 -6.24
CA LEU A 145 -13.47 29.46 -6.33
C LEU A 145 -13.78 30.51 -5.25
N LEU A 146 -15.06 30.80 -4.99
CA LEU A 146 -15.47 31.79 -3.98
C LEU A 146 -15.12 31.36 -2.55
N TYR A 147 -15.36 30.09 -2.20
CA TYR A 147 -15.24 29.58 -0.83
C TYR A 147 -13.92 28.86 -0.53
N GLU A 148 -13.30 28.18 -1.50
CA GLU A 148 -12.03 27.47 -1.32
C GLU A 148 -10.82 28.36 -1.67
N VAL A 149 -10.90 29.16 -2.74
CA VAL A 149 -9.78 30.01 -3.19
C VAL A 149 -9.83 31.41 -2.56
N GLY A 150 -11.01 31.93 -2.21
CA GLY A 150 -11.20 33.22 -1.55
C GLY A 150 -10.63 33.33 -0.13
N GLY A 151 -10.19 32.21 0.46
CA GLY A 151 -9.69 32.14 1.83
C GLY A 151 -10.79 32.33 2.87
N LYS A 152 -10.47 32.01 4.13
CA LYS A 152 -11.42 32.07 5.24
C LYS A 152 -12.00 33.48 5.43
N LEU A 153 -13.31 33.55 5.63
CA LEU A 153 -14.01 34.80 5.91
C LEU A 153 -13.42 35.49 7.17
N PRO A 154 -13.42 36.83 7.26
CA PRO A 154 -12.93 37.54 8.44
C PRO A 154 -13.59 37.08 9.76
N ALA A 155 -14.85 36.64 9.71
CA ALA A 155 -15.55 36.06 10.85
C ALA A 155 -14.94 34.73 11.30
N GLU A 156 -14.64 33.82 10.36
CA GLU A 156 -14.02 32.52 10.65
C GLU A 156 -12.59 32.68 11.19
N LYS A 157 -11.84 33.68 10.72
CA LYS A 157 -10.51 34.00 11.28
C LYS A 157 -10.60 34.42 12.75
N LYS A 158 -11.63 35.21 13.10
CA LYS A 158 -11.89 35.61 14.50
C LYS A 158 -12.32 34.41 15.35
N GLU A 159 -13.19 33.55 14.81
CA GLU A 159 -13.61 32.33 15.49
C GLU A 159 -12.44 31.38 15.74
N GLN A 160 -11.57 31.18 14.75
CA GLN A 160 -10.36 30.37 14.90
C GLN A 160 -9.41 30.96 15.95
N ALA A 161 -9.27 32.29 16.01
CA ALA A 161 -8.48 32.94 17.05
C ALA A 161 -9.06 32.67 18.44
N VAL A 162 -10.38 32.79 18.61
CA VAL A 162 -11.07 32.49 19.88
C VAL A 162 -10.91 31.00 20.25
N ALA A 163 -11.08 30.09 19.30
CA ALA A 163 -10.87 28.65 19.51
C ALA A 163 -9.44 28.35 19.98
N ASN A 164 -8.43 28.99 19.36
CA ASN A 164 -7.04 28.86 19.77
C ASN A 164 -6.80 29.40 21.20
N TYR A 165 -7.43 30.52 21.57
CA TYR A 165 -7.37 31.04 22.94
C TYR A 165 -7.97 30.07 23.95
N VAL A 166 -9.14 29.50 23.65
CA VAL A 166 -9.81 28.51 24.50
C VAL A 166 -8.95 27.25 24.63
N GLN A 167 -8.37 26.75 23.53
CA GLN A 167 -7.50 25.59 23.55
C GLN A 167 -6.24 25.86 24.40
N LYS A 168 -5.60 27.03 24.23
CA LYS A 168 -4.44 27.44 25.04
C LYS A 168 -4.78 27.54 26.53
N ALA A 169 -5.95 28.08 26.87
CA ALA A 169 -6.44 28.14 28.24
C ALA A 169 -6.69 26.74 28.82
N ASN A 170 -7.25 25.83 28.02
CA ASN A 170 -7.51 24.45 28.45
C ASN A 170 -6.20 23.66 28.68
N ILE A 171 -5.20 23.83 27.81
CA ILE A 171 -3.86 23.25 28.01
C ILE A 171 -3.24 23.76 29.31
N LYS A 172 -3.31 25.08 29.57
CA LYS A 172 -2.82 25.67 30.83
C LYS A 172 -3.55 25.10 32.06
N LYS A 173 -4.88 24.95 31.99
CA LYS A 173 -5.68 24.34 33.06
C LYS A 173 -5.25 22.90 33.32
N ASN A 174 -5.08 22.10 32.28
CA ASN A 174 -4.67 20.70 32.41
C ASN A 174 -3.26 20.57 32.99
N ALA A 175 -2.33 21.42 32.57
CA ALA A 175 -1.00 21.49 33.16
C ALA A 175 -1.06 21.86 34.65
N ALA A 176 -1.87 22.85 35.03
CA ALA A 176 -2.07 23.22 36.44
C ALA A 176 -2.69 22.08 37.28
N LEU A 177 -3.64 21.33 36.71
CA LEU A 177 -4.21 20.15 37.36
C LEU A 177 -3.16 19.05 37.56
N ALA A 178 -2.32 18.77 36.56
CA ALA A 178 -1.24 17.80 36.68
C ALA A 178 -0.23 18.20 37.76
N ILE A 179 0.17 19.48 37.78
CA ILE A 179 1.05 20.05 38.81
C ILE A 179 0.43 19.90 40.20
N LYS A 180 -0.86 20.23 40.37
CA LYS A 180 -1.58 20.06 41.63
C LYS A 180 -1.58 18.60 42.11
N VAL A 181 -1.81 17.65 41.20
CA VAL A 181 -1.78 16.22 41.53
C VAL A 181 -0.38 15.80 41.97
N MET A 182 0.68 16.27 41.28
CA MET A 182 2.07 16.00 41.69
C MET A 182 2.39 16.58 43.07
N TYR A 183 2.04 17.83 43.34
CA TYR A 183 2.24 18.42 44.69
C TYR A 183 1.49 17.64 45.77
N LYS A 184 0.28 17.15 45.48
CA LYS A 184 -0.45 16.30 46.43
C LYS A 184 0.26 14.97 46.70
N LYS A 185 0.87 14.36 45.67
CA LYS A 185 1.69 13.14 45.83
C LYS A 185 2.94 13.43 46.66
N ILE A 186 3.67 14.51 46.37
CA ILE A 186 4.86 14.93 47.13
C ILE A 186 4.49 15.15 48.60
N LEU A 187 3.41 15.89 48.86
CA LEU A 187 2.93 16.13 50.22
C LEU A 187 2.59 14.84 50.97
N ASN A 188 1.99 13.86 50.29
CA ASN A 188 1.68 12.56 50.89
C ASN A 188 2.96 11.77 51.22
N ILE A 189 3.99 11.81 50.38
CA ILE A 189 5.30 11.19 50.66
C ILE A 189 5.91 11.86 51.89
N LEU A 190 5.98 13.20 51.91
CA LEU A 190 6.54 13.95 53.03
C LEU A 190 5.82 13.66 54.36
N LYS A 191 4.48 13.50 54.33
CA LYS A 191 3.71 13.10 55.52
C LYS A 191 4.08 11.69 56.00
N LYS A 192 4.26 10.74 55.10
CA LYS A 192 4.71 9.38 55.44
C LYS A 192 6.12 9.40 56.01
N ASP A 193 7.03 10.13 55.38
CA ASP A 193 8.42 10.25 55.83
C ASP A 193 8.48 10.90 57.22
N SER A 194 7.69 11.95 57.47
CA SER A 194 7.58 12.56 58.79
C SER A 194 7.13 11.57 59.86
N SER A 195 6.15 10.71 59.56
CA SER A 195 5.71 9.67 60.51
C SER A 195 6.79 8.61 60.73
N TYR A 196 7.49 8.19 59.66
CA TYR A 196 8.58 7.23 59.73
C TYR A 196 9.73 7.75 60.59
N PHE A 197 10.20 8.99 60.36
CA PHE A 197 11.27 9.59 61.15
C PHE A 197 10.89 9.73 62.62
N THR A 198 9.62 10.00 62.93
CA THR A 198 9.15 10.06 64.32
C THR A 198 9.31 8.70 65.01
N VAL A 199 8.88 7.62 64.37
CA VAL A 199 9.03 6.25 64.90
C VAL A 199 10.50 5.88 65.08
N VAL A 200 11.36 6.19 64.11
CA VAL A 200 12.80 5.92 64.19
C VAL A 200 13.44 6.70 65.35
N LEU A 201 13.09 7.97 65.52
CA LEU A 201 13.60 8.79 66.63
C LEU A 201 13.13 8.28 68.00
N GLU A 202 11.89 7.80 68.11
CA GLU A 202 11.41 7.17 69.34
C GLU A 202 12.12 5.86 69.65
N ALA A 203 12.35 5.01 68.64
CA ALA A 203 13.12 3.78 68.79
C ALA A 203 14.56 4.08 69.24
N LEU A 204 15.23 5.07 68.64
CA LEU A 204 16.57 5.50 69.05
C LEU A 204 16.58 6.04 70.49
N LYS A 205 15.58 6.82 70.91
CA LYS A 205 15.47 7.28 72.30
C LYS A 205 15.33 6.11 73.29
N LEU A 206 14.54 5.10 72.94
CA LEU A 206 14.37 3.89 73.76
C LEU A 206 15.68 3.10 73.82
N ASP A 207 16.37 2.95 72.69
CA ASP A 207 17.65 2.26 72.62
C ASP A 207 18.73 2.98 73.44
N CYS A 208 18.85 4.31 73.35
CA CYS A 208 19.76 5.08 74.20
C CYS A 208 19.49 4.88 75.70
N ARG A 209 18.21 4.79 76.11
CA ARG A 209 17.85 4.50 77.51
C ARG A 209 18.25 3.09 77.91
N ALA A 210 18.06 2.11 77.03
CA ALA A 210 18.45 0.72 77.28
C ALA A 210 19.98 0.57 77.38
N GLN A 211 20.72 1.17 76.45
CA GLN A 211 22.18 1.23 76.46
C GLN A 211 22.70 1.92 77.73
N GLY A 212 22.07 3.03 78.15
CA GLY A 212 22.42 3.72 79.40
C GLY A 212 22.26 2.84 80.64
N LYS A 213 21.16 2.06 80.72
CA LYS A 213 20.96 1.07 81.79
C LYS A 213 22.02 -0.03 81.76
N CYS A 214 22.32 -0.57 80.58
CA CYS A 214 23.34 -1.60 80.41
C CYS A 214 24.71 -1.10 80.88
N LEU A 215 25.10 0.13 80.51
CA LEU A 215 26.35 0.73 80.92
C LEU A 215 26.42 0.92 82.44
N MET A 216 25.33 1.40 83.07
CA MET A 216 25.24 1.48 84.53
C MET A 216 25.43 0.12 85.20
N SER A 217 24.69 -0.91 84.77
CA SER A 217 24.84 -2.27 85.33
C SER A 217 26.22 -2.86 85.11
N ALA A 218 26.85 -2.61 83.95
CA ALA A 218 28.23 -3.03 83.69
C ALA A 218 29.22 -2.30 84.59
N THR A 219 28.97 -1.03 84.91
CA THR A 219 29.81 -0.24 85.82
C THR A 219 29.67 -0.74 87.26
N GLU A 220 28.45 -1.03 87.71
CA GLU A 220 28.17 -1.64 89.02
C GLU A 220 28.86 -3.01 89.15
N MET A 221 28.73 -3.87 88.13
CA MET A 221 29.45 -5.15 88.09
C MET A 221 30.98 -4.96 88.11
N GLY A 222 31.49 -3.97 87.37
CA GLY A 222 32.91 -3.63 87.37
C GLY A 222 33.41 -3.18 88.74
N GLN A 223 32.62 -2.35 89.45
CA GLN A 223 32.92 -1.92 90.81
C GLN A 223 32.96 -3.11 91.78
N LEU A 224 31.93 -3.96 91.77
CA LEU A 224 31.90 -5.17 92.60
C LEU A 224 33.10 -6.08 92.31
N ALA A 225 33.46 -6.28 91.03
CA ALA A 225 34.62 -7.09 90.67
C ALA A 225 35.94 -6.49 91.18
N ILE A 226 36.08 -5.16 91.21
CA ILE A 226 37.24 -4.48 91.77
C ILE A 226 37.29 -4.66 93.30
N GLU A 227 36.16 -4.50 93.99
CA GLU A 227 36.07 -4.74 95.44
C GLU A 227 36.47 -6.18 95.78
N TYR A 228 35.92 -7.16 95.06
CA TYR A 228 36.31 -8.58 95.22
C TYR A 228 37.80 -8.82 94.97
N LEU A 229 38.40 -8.14 93.99
CA LEU A 229 39.81 -8.26 93.67
C LEU A 229 40.68 -7.67 94.78
N ASP A 230 40.30 -6.53 95.35
CA ASP A 230 41.01 -5.91 96.45
C ASP A 230 40.88 -6.71 97.75
N ASP A 231 39.71 -7.27 98.06
CA ASP A 231 39.51 -8.22 99.15
C ASP A 231 40.43 -9.44 99.00
N ARG A 232 40.51 -10.00 97.79
CA ARG A 232 41.41 -11.14 97.52
C ARG A 232 42.87 -10.76 97.70
N LYS A 233 43.31 -9.60 97.20
CA LYS A 233 44.69 -9.12 97.42
C LYS A 233 45.00 -8.94 98.90
N PHE A 234 44.05 -8.44 99.68
CA PHE A 234 44.20 -8.29 101.12
C PHE A 234 44.36 -9.65 101.81
N GLU A 235 43.47 -10.61 101.52
CA GLU A 235 43.56 -11.98 102.05
C GLU A 235 44.88 -12.67 101.65
N PHE A 236 45.30 -12.53 100.39
CA PHE A 236 46.61 -13.04 99.94
C PHE A 236 47.77 -12.40 100.70
N SER A 237 47.75 -11.09 100.91
CA SER A 237 48.81 -10.37 101.64
C SER A 237 48.86 -10.79 103.12
N LYS A 238 47.69 -11.04 103.72
CA LYS A 238 47.59 -11.55 105.10
C LYS A 238 48.15 -12.97 105.20
N LEU A 239 47.71 -13.86 104.31
CA LEU A 239 48.20 -15.23 104.24
C LEU A 239 49.72 -15.28 103.99
N GLU A 240 50.24 -14.41 103.11
CA GLU A 240 51.68 -14.30 102.86
C GLU A 240 52.46 -13.92 104.12
N LYS A 241 51.95 -12.97 104.92
CA LYS A 241 52.56 -12.59 106.20
C LYS A 241 52.54 -13.75 107.21
N GLU A 242 51.43 -14.46 107.32
CA GLU A 242 51.29 -15.63 108.19
C GLU A 242 52.25 -16.74 107.79
N ILE A 243 52.35 -17.06 106.49
CA ILE A 243 53.30 -18.03 105.95
C ILE A 243 54.74 -17.60 106.25
N LYS A 244 55.10 -16.32 106.03
CA LYS A 244 56.45 -15.82 106.34
C LYS A 244 56.78 -15.91 107.83
N ALA A 245 55.82 -15.63 108.72
CA ALA A 245 55.99 -15.77 110.16
C ALA A 245 56.20 -17.23 110.55
N ASN A 246 55.35 -18.13 110.05
CA ASN A 246 55.47 -19.57 110.27
C ASN A 246 56.79 -20.12 109.71
N MET A 247 57.23 -19.69 108.53
CA MET A 247 58.52 -20.08 107.96
C MET A 247 59.69 -19.62 108.84
N LYS A 248 59.67 -18.40 109.38
CA LYS A 248 60.69 -17.92 110.32
C LYS A 248 60.68 -18.70 111.63
N GLU A 249 59.50 -19.04 112.14
CA GLU A 249 59.35 -19.85 113.35
C GLU A 249 59.88 -21.27 113.12
N ARG A 250 59.49 -21.91 112.02
CA ARG A 250 60.00 -23.21 111.59
C ARG A 250 61.50 -23.20 111.37
N GLU A 251 62.06 -22.12 110.83
CA GLU A 251 63.50 -21.97 110.69
C GLU A 251 64.19 -21.83 112.06
N ARG A 252 63.60 -21.10 113.00
CA ARG A 252 64.10 -21.00 114.38
C ARG A 252 64.06 -22.36 115.09
N THR A 253 62.95 -23.10 115.00
CA THR A 253 62.84 -24.43 115.60
C THR A 253 63.81 -25.41 114.95
N LEU A 254 63.98 -25.38 113.63
CA LEU A 254 65.00 -26.15 112.92
C LEU A 254 66.42 -25.80 113.38
N ARG A 255 66.73 -24.51 113.61
CA ARG A 255 68.04 -24.11 114.14
C ARG A 255 68.25 -24.61 115.58
N LEU A 256 67.23 -24.56 116.43
CA LEU A 256 67.30 -25.11 117.79
C LEU A 256 67.50 -26.63 117.76
N ALA A 257 66.69 -27.36 116.99
CA ALA A 257 66.84 -28.79 116.79
C ALA A 257 68.20 -29.15 116.19
N ARG A 258 68.72 -28.39 115.21
CA ARG A 258 70.07 -28.57 114.68
C ARG A 258 71.16 -28.31 115.73
N ARG A 259 70.99 -27.33 116.61
CA ARG A 259 71.93 -27.09 117.73
C ARG A 259 71.87 -28.22 118.76
N GLU A 260 70.70 -28.73 119.08
CA GLU A 260 70.54 -29.89 119.97
C GLU A 260 71.14 -31.14 119.34
N VAL A 261 70.87 -31.41 118.06
CA VAL A 261 71.49 -32.52 117.32
C VAL A 261 73.01 -32.33 117.25
N ALA A 262 73.52 -31.13 116.98
CA ALA A 262 74.97 -30.86 116.99
C ALA A 262 75.58 -31.05 118.38
N TYR A 263 74.93 -30.55 119.45
CA TYR A 263 75.37 -30.77 120.82
C TYR A 263 75.39 -32.27 121.18
N LEU A 264 74.37 -33.02 120.80
CA LEU A 264 74.31 -34.47 120.99
C LEU A 264 75.38 -35.19 120.15
N THR A 265 75.62 -34.75 118.91
CA THR A 265 76.64 -35.32 118.00
C THR A 265 78.06 -35.06 118.51
N ASP A 266 78.34 -33.86 119.04
CA ASP A 266 79.65 -33.48 119.56
C ASP A 266 79.90 -34.06 120.96
N SER A 267 78.87 -34.15 121.81
CA SER A 267 78.99 -34.68 123.19
C SER A 267 78.97 -36.21 123.24
N PHE A 268 78.37 -36.88 122.24
CA PHE A 268 78.21 -38.34 122.19
C PHE A 268 78.37 -38.90 120.76
N PRO A 269 79.57 -38.82 120.15
CA PRO A 269 79.79 -39.22 118.75
C PRO A 269 79.54 -40.71 118.48
N ASP A 270 79.65 -41.58 119.49
CA ASP A 270 79.51 -43.03 119.34
C ASP A 270 78.06 -43.54 119.45
N LEU A 271 77.08 -42.70 119.82
CA LEU A 271 75.68 -43.12 120.01
C LEU A 271 74.73 -42.80 118.84
N ILE A 272 75.15 -42.00 117.86
CA ILE A 272 74.24 -41.54 116.80
C ILE A 272 74.43 -42.38 115.52
N ARG A 273 73.55 -43.36 115.34
CA ARG A 273 73.42 -44.12 114.08
C ARG A 273 72.80 -43.25 112.98
N LYS A 274 73.48 -43.15 111.84
CA LYS A 274 72.88 -42.69 110.58
C LYS A 274 72.09 -43.84 109.96
N GLU A 275 70.78 -43.88 110.19
CA GLU A 275 69.91 -44.82 109.48
C GLU A 275 69.10 -44.10 108.39
N GLU A 276 69.12 -44.70 107.21
CA GLU A 276 68.47 -44.28 105.97
C GLU A 276 66.95 -44.51 106.08
N ALA A 277 66.16 -43.51 105.68
CA ALA A 277 64.71 -43.58 105.70
C ALA A 277 64.22 -44.66 104.72
N THR A 278 63.58 -45.71 105.24
CA THR A 278 62.86 -46.71 104.46
C THR A 278 61.35 -46.44 104.49
N ASN A 279 60.76 -46.62 103.30
CA ASN A 279 59.43 -46.19 102.88
C ASN A 279 58.28 -46.93 103.59
N LEU A 280 57.28 -46.17 104.05
CA LEU A 280 55.92 -46.65 104.34
C LEU A 280 55.07 -46.53 103.07
N ASP A 281 55.15 -47.48 102.13
CA ASP A 281 54.30 -47.47 100.92
C ASP A 281 53.54 -48.77 100.65
N ASP A 282 53.71 -49.82 101.47
CA ASP A 282 53.06 -51.11 101.24
C ASP A 282 51.96 -51.41 102.28
N LEU A 283 50.80 -50.75 102.15
CA LEU A 283 49.61 -51.11 102.92
C LEU A 283 48.31 -50.64 102.28
N TYR A 284 47.98 -51.14 101.08
CA TYR A 284 46.59 -51.29 100.64
C TYR A 284 46.43 -52.55 99.79
N GLU A 285 45.83 -53.56 100.40
CA GLU A 285 45.27 -54.76 99.74
C GLU A 285 44.00 -54.36 98.98
N VAL A 286 43.85 -54.89 97.76
CA VAL A 286 42.66 -54.73 96.91
C VAL A 286 41.76 -55.95 97.11
N ASP A 287 40.62 -55.76 97.75
CA ASP A 287 39.53 -56.74 97.75
C ASP A 287 38.73 -56.62 96.45
N GLU A 288 38.77 -57.68 95.64
CA GLU A 288 37.76 -57.93 94.60
C GLU A 288 36.49 -58.48 95.27
N ASP A 289 35.34 -57.85 95.01
CA ASP A 289 34.19 -58.54 94.43
C ASP A 289 32.94 -57.64 94.33
N GLY A 290 32.23 -57.79 93.19
CA GLY A 290 30.79 -57.51 93.10
C GLY A 290 30.36 -56.38 92.18
N SER A 291 29.75 -56.74 91.04
CA SER A 291 28.90 -55.87 90.20
C SER A 291 29.58 -54.83 89.28
N VAL A 292 30.70 -55.18 88.64
CA VAL A 292 31.28 -54.33 87.56
C VAL A 292 30.85 -54.81 86.16
N HIS A 293 30.55 -56.10 85.98
CA HIS A 293 30.34 -56.68 84.65
C HIS A 293 29.01 -56.26 83.98
N SER A 294 27.92 -56.12 84.74
CA SER A 294 26.61 -55.69 84.19
C SER A 294 26.63 -54.23 83.72
N VAL A 295 27.23 -53.35 84.53
CA VAL A 295 27.33 -51.92 84.22
C VAL A 295 28.28 -51.68 83.05
N HIS A 296 29.35 -52.47 82.93
CA HIS A 296 30.30 -52.36 81.82
C HIS A 296 29.66 -52.69 80.46
N TRP A 297 28.84 -53.75 80.39
CA TRP A 297 28.15 -54.14 79.17
C TRP A 297 27.09 -53.11 78.74
N GLU A 298 26.30 -52.60 79.69
CA GLU A 298 25.34 -51.52 79.43
C GLU A 298 26.04 -50.25 78.91
N LEU A 299 27.22 -49.93 79.45
CA LEU A 299 28.01 -48.77 79.06
C LEU A 299 28.63 -48.92 77.66
N GLU A 300 29.05 -50.13 77.28
CA GLU A 300 29.48 -50.45 75.92
C GLU A 300 28.34 -50.32 74.91
N GLU A 301 27.14 -50.79 75.24
CA GLU A 301 25.95 -50.66 74.38
C GLU A 301 25.56 -49.20 74.18
N VAL A 302 25.52 -48.40 75.26
CA VAL A 302 25.26 -46.96 75.19
C VAL A 302 26.33 -46.24 74.38
N MET A 303 27.61 -46.57 74.56
CA MET A 303 28.70 -46.03 73.74
C MET A 303 28.54 -46.38 72.26
N ALA A 304 28.12 -47.60 71.93
CA ALA A 304 27.88 -48.02 70.55
C ALA A 304 26.70 -47.26 69.91
N ILE A 305 25.66 -46.94 70.68
CA ILE A 305 24.55 -46.09 70.24
C ILE A 305 25.02 -44.65 70.03
N CYS A 306 25.77 -44.07 70.98
CA CYS A 306 26.32 -42.73 70.87
C CYS A 306 27.27 -42.58 69.66
N LYS A 307 28.13 -43.56 69.39
CA LYS A 307 28.99 -43.58 68.19
C LYS A 307 28.18 -43.66 66.89
N ARG A 308 27.10 -44.43 66.85
CA ARG A 308 26.18 -44.48 65.70
C ARG A 308 25.48 -43.13 65.49
N LEU A 309 24.97 -42.51 66.55
CA LEU A 309 24.34 -41.20 66.50
C LEU A 309 25.33 -40.10 66.09
N GLN A 310 26.57 -40.15 66.58
CA GLN A 310 27.63 -39.22 66.19
C GLN A 310 27.91 -39.27 64.68
N LYS A 311 28.01 -40.49 64.11
CA LYS A 311 28.17 -40.69 62.66
C LYS A 311 26.95 -40.21 61.88
N ALA A 312 25.74 -40.53 62.34
CA ALA A 312 24.50 -40.16 61.65
C ALA A 312 24.24 -38.64 61.67
N THR A 313 24.62 -37.96 62.75
CA THR A 313 24.45 -36.51 62.90
C THR A 313 25.64 -35.69 62.39
N LEU A 314 26.74 -36.36 62.00
CA LEU A 314 28.00 -35.76 61.52
C LEU A 314 28.60 -34.76 62.52
N VAL A 315 28.75 -35.19 63.77
CA VAL A 315 29.16 -34.31 64.89
C VAL A 315 30.51 -34.73 65.49
N SER A 316 31.31 -33.75 65.92
CA SER A 316 32.67 -33.98 66.44
C SER A 316 32.74 -34.60 67.84
N SER A 317 31.75 -34.36 68.71
CA SER A 317 31.66 -34.92 70.07
C SER A 317 30.23 -35.33 70.43
N PHE A 318 30.05 -36.19 71.45
CA PHE A 318 28.73 -36.66 71.86
C PHE A 318 27.82 -35.53 72.40
N ASP A 319 28.38 -34.55 73.11
CA ASP A 319 27.64 -33.44 73.71
C ASP A 319 26.91 -32.57 72.68
N GLN A 320 27.44 -32.52 71.45
CA GLN A 320 26.90 -31.72 70.36
C GLN A 320 25.74 -32.43 69.61
N ILE A 321 25.51 -33.73 69.83
CA ILE A 321 24.45 -34.51 69.14
C ILE A 321 23.08 -33.90 69.40
N LEU A 322 22.77 -33.59 70.67
CA LEU A 322 21.48 -33.02 71.06
C LEU A 322 21.27 -31.60 70.49
N LEU A 323 22.33 -30.79 70.46
CA LEU A 323 22.29 -29.46 69.87
C LEU A 323 22.02 -29.55 68.36
N ARG A 324 22.68 -30.48 67.67
CA ARG A 324 22.48 -30.69 66.22
C ARG A 324 21.06 -31.16 65.90
N LEU A 325 20.50 -32.08 66.69
CA LEU A 325 19.13 -32.56 66.52
C LEU A 325 18.09 -31.45 66.79
N LYS A 326 18.30 -30.59 67.79
CA LYS A 326 17.43 -29.43 68.06
C LYS A 326 17.46 -28.43 66.91
N GLU A 327 18.65 -28.10 66.40
CA GLU A 327 18.83 -27.21 65.24
C GLU A 327 18.16 -27.81 64.00
N GLN A 328 18.37 -29.10 63.72
CA GLN A 328 17.74 -29.78 62.58
C GLN A 328 16.21 -29.76 62.69
N ARG A 329 15.64 -29.96 63.89
CA ARG A 329 14.20 -29.85 64.12
C ARG A 329 13.68 -28.43 63.85
N TYR A 330 14.39 -27.41 64.31
CA TYR A 330 14.03 -26.01 64.07
C TYR A 330 14.08 -25.66 62.58
N GLN A 331 15.13 -26.07 61.88
CA GLN A 331 15.28 -25.85 60.44
C GLN A 331 14.18 -26.57 59.65
N THR A 332 13.83 -27.81 60.01
CA THR A 332 12.74 -28.57 59.39
C THR A 332 11.39 -27.86 59.60
N GLN A 333 11.10 -27.38 60.81
CA GLN A 333 9.87 -26.62 61.08
C GLN A 333 9.81 -25.32 60.26
N ARG A 334 10.92 -24.57 60.18
CA ARG A 334 11.01 -23.35 59.37
C ARG A 334 10.77 -23.63 57.89
N LEU A 335 11.40 -24.69 57.35
CA LEU A 335 11.24 -25.10 55.97
C LEU A 335 9.82 -25.59 55.67
N MET A 336 9.19 -26.33 56.58
CA MET A 336 7.79 -26.74 56.44
C MET A 336 6.84 -25.53 56.40
N MET A 337 7.04 -24.54 57.29
CA MET A 337 6.28 -23.30 57.29
C MET A 337 6.44 -22.54 55.96
N GLN A 338 7.68 -22.44 55.46
CA GLN A 338 7.97 -21.76 54.20
C GLN A 338 7.37 -22.51 53.00
N LEU A 339 7.38 -23.84 53.02
CA LEU A 339 6.74 -24.68 52.01
C LEU A 339 5.23 -24.48 51.99
N ALA A 340 4.58 -24.42 53.15
CA ALA A 340 3.14 -24.15 53.28
C ALA A 340 2.76 -22.74 52.77
N LEU A 341 3.57 -21.72 53.08
CA LEU A 341 3.35 -20.37 52.56
C LEU A 341 3.52 -20.31 51.03
N ASN A 342 4.54 -20.99 50.49
CA ASN A 342 4.77 -21.03 49.06
C ASN A 342 3.70 -21.83 48.33
N SER A 343 3.15 -22.90 48.93
CA SER A 343 2.01 -23.62 48.34
C SER A 343 0.77 -22.75 48.30
N ALA A 344 0.43 -22.06 49.39
CA ALA A 344 -0.71 -21.14 49.41
C ALA A 344 -0.58 -20.02 48.38
N LYS A 345 0.62 -19.45 48.20
CA LYS A 345 0.88 -18.45 47.14
C LYS A 345 0.70 -19.01 45.74
N ARG A 346 1.18 -20.23 45.49
CA ARG A 346 1.01 -20.90 44.20
C ARG A 346 -0.48 -21.13 43.90
N ASP A 347 -1.24 -21.59 44.88
CA ASP A 347 -2.66 -21.88 44.72
C ASP A 347 -3.44 -20.59 44.45
N ALA A 348 -3.13 -19.49 45.15
CA ALA A 348 -3.69 -18.17 44.86
C ALA A 348 -3.40 -17.71 43.42
N LEU A 349 -2.16 -17.86 42.95
CA LEU A 349 -1.80 -17.51 41.56
C LEU A 349 -2.53 -18.38 40.52
N ILE A 350 -2.75 -19.67 40.83
CA ILE A 350 -3.53 -20.56 39.97
C ILE A 350 -4.98 -20.07 39.89
N GLU A 351 -5.56 -19.62 41.00
CA GLU A 351 -6.94 -19.14 41.04
C GLU A 351 -7.10 -17.77 40.36
N ASP A 352 -6.15 -16.86 40.54
CA ASP A 352 -6.08 -15.59 39.80
C ASP A 352 -5.98 -15.84 38.29
N ARG A 353 -5.19 -16.83 37.88
CA ARG A 353 -5.08 -17.24 36.48
C ARG A 353 -6.42 -17.78 35.96
N LYS A 354 -7.12 -18.64 36.71
CA LYS A 354 -8.44 -19.14 36.32
C LYS A 354 -9.45 -18.00 36.17
N HIS A 355 -9.48 -17.07 37.12
CA HIS A 355 -10.33 -15.88 37.06
C HIS A 355 -10.02 -15.02 35.83
N ALA A 356 -8.73 -14.78 35.54
CA ALA A 356 -8.31 -14.05 34.34
C ALA A 356 -8.73 -14.75 33.04
N ILE A 357 -8.65 -16.08 32.98
CA ILE A 357 -9.13 -16.87 31.83
C ILE A 357 -10.65 -16.73 31.67
N MET A 358 -11.42 -16.83 32.75
CA MET A 358 -12.87 -16.62 32.70
C MET A 358 -13.24 -15.19 32.26
N MET A 359 -12.51 -14.18 32.73
CA MET A 359 -12.71 -12.80 32.32
C MET A 359 -12.37 -12.58 30.84
N LEU A 360 -11.28 -13.19 30.35
CA LEU A 360 -10.91 -13.18 28.94
C LEU A 360 -12.02 -13.80 28.08
N ASP A 361 -12.58 -14.93 28.50
CA ASP A 361 -13.63 -15.63 27.76
C ASP A 361 -14.94 -14.83 27.76
N SER A 362 -15.30 -14.23 28.90
CA SER A 362 -16.39 -13.25 28.97
C SER A 362 -16.16 -12.09 28.02
N LEU A 363 -14.97 -11.49 27.98
CA LEU A 363 -14.67 -10.36 27.08
C LEU A 363 -14.67 -10.76 25.60
N LYS A 364 -14.28 -12.00 25.26
CA LYS A 364 -14.38 -12.52 23.89
C LYS A 364 -15.84 -12.67 23.45
N ASN A 365 -16.71 -13.09 24.37
CA ASN A 365 -18.10 -13.41 24.08
C ASN A 365 -19.06 -12.23 24.32
N VAL A 366 -18.65 -11.21 25.08
CA VAL A 366 -19.27 -9.88 25.14
C VAL A 366 -18.78 -9.10 23.92
N GLY A 367 -19.21 -9.55 22.74
CA GLY A 367 -19.07 -8.78 21.51
C GLY A 367 -19.88 -7.50 21.64
N GLN A 368 -19.22 -6.37 21.91
CA GLN A 368 -19.83 -5.08 21.62
C GLN A 368 -20.18 -5.07 20.12
N GLU A 369 -21.43 -4.76 19.75
CA GLU A 369 -21.89 -4.67 18.35
C GLU A 369 -20.95 -3.79 17.48
N LYS A 370 -20.24 -2.87 18.12
CA LYS A 370 -19.21 -2.01 17.53
C LYS A 370 -17.96 -2.75 17.02
N THR A 371 -17.64 -3.93 17.54
CA THR A 371 -16.45 -4.71 17.13
C THR A 371 -16.66 -5.35 15.77
N ALA A 372 -17.87 -5.82 15.45
CA ALA A 372 -18.19 -6.36 14.13
C ALA A 372 -18.12 -5.27 13.04
N LEU A 373 -18.70 -4.09 13.33
CA LEU A 373 -18.61 -2.90 12.48
C LEU A 373 -17.15 -2.46 12.28
N PHE A 374 -16.35 -2.41 13.35
CA PHE A 374 -14.93 -2.07 13.25
C PHE A 374 -14.12 -3.06 12.40
N VAL A 375 -14.42 -4.37 12.49
CA VAL A 375 -13.78 -5.39 11.65
C VAL A 375 -14.17 -5.23 10.18
N GLN A 376 -15.42 -4.86 9.91
CA GLN A 376 -15.90 -4.58 8.56
C GLN A 376 -15.26 -3.32 7.97
N ASP A 377 -15.22 -2.23 8.73
CA ASP A 377 -14.55 -0.98 8.34
C ASP A 377 -13.06 -1.20 8.07
N LYS A 378 -12.38 -1.97 8.95
CA LYS A 378 -10.97 -2.34 8.76
C LYS A 378 -10.75 -3.11 7.47
N LYS A 379 -11.66 -4.01 7.09
CA LYS A 379 -11.58 -4.74 5.81
C LYS A 379 -11.81 -3.81 4.62
N GLN A 380 -12.77 -2.90 4.72
CA GLN A 380 -13.09 -1.95 3.65
C GLN A 380 -11.94 -0.97 3.40
N ILE A 381 -11.35 -0.41 4.46
CA ILE A 381 -10.19 0.49 4.36
C ILE A 381 -8.97 -0.23 3.77
N ARG A 382 -8.75 -1.51 4.15
CA ARG A 382 -7.67 -2.32 3.56
C ARG A 382 -7.86 -2.53 2.06
N ALA A 383 -9.09 -2.82 1.62
CA ALA A 383 -9.40 -3.00 0.20
C ALA A 383 -9.18 -1.70 -0.60
N GLN A 384 -9.56 -0.55 -0.04
CA GLN A 384 -9.30 0.76 -0.65
C GLN A 384 -7.79 1.04 -0.78
N LEU A 385 -7.03 0.78 0.28
CA LEU A 385 -5.57 0.95 0.28
C LEU A 385 -4.88 0.07 -0.78
N GLU A 386 -5.35 -1.18 -0.94
CA GLU A 386 -4.83 -2.08 -1.97
C GLU A 386 -5.17 -1.61 -3.39
N ALA A 387 -6.36 -1.03 -3.60
CA ALA A 387 -6.74 -0.45 -4.89
C ALA A 387 -5.87 0.76 -5.25
N GLU A 388 -5.68 1.69 -4.31
CA GLU A 388 -4.81 2.87 -4.52
C GLU A 388 -3.36 2.46 -4.81
N LYS A 389 -2.83 1.45 -4.11
CA LYS A 389 -1.47 0.92 -4.40
C LYS A 389 -1.33 0.36 -5.80
N ARG A 390 -2.37 -0.29 -6.35
CA ARG A 390 -2.34 -0.80 -7.72
C ARG A 390 -2.36 0.35 -8.73
N GLU A 391 -3.17 1.38 -8.48
CA GLU A 391 -3.18 2.59 -9.33
C GLU A 391 -1.83 3.32 -9.30
N GLU A 392 -1.20 3.44 -8.13
CA GLU A 392 0.13 4.03 -7.99
C GLU A 392 1.17 3.24 -8.80
N GLN A 393 1.14 1.91 -8.73
CA GLN A 393 2.05 1.05 -9.51
C GLN A 393 1.83 1.22 -11.02
N PHE A 394 0.58 1.25 -11.48
CA PHE A 394 0.24 1.47 -12.87
C PHE A 394 0.73 2.85 -13.38
N LEU A 395 0.53 3.90 -12.59
CA LEU A 395 1.00 5.24 -12.94
C LEU A 395 2.53 5.32 -12.99
N LYS A 396 3.24 4.66 -12.06
CA LYS A 396 4.71 4.57 -12.09
C LYS A 396 5.22 3.86 -13.34
N GLN A 397 4.59 2.76 -13.74
CA GLN A 397 4.93 2.05 -14.98
C GLN A 397 4.71 2.94 -16.20
N SER A 398 3.55 3.60 -16.31
CA SER A 398 3.26 4.52 -17.43
C SER A 398 4.24 5.70 -17.48
N LEU A 399 4.64 6.23 -16.32
CA LEU A 399 5.64 7.30 -16.25
C LEU A 399 7.02 6.82 -16.70
N HIS A 400 7.40 5.59 -16.34
CA HIS A 400 8.66 4.98 -16.76
C HIS A 400 8.70 4.77 -18.29
N GLU A 401 7.63 4.22 -18.88
CA GLU A 401 7.51 4.02 -20.33
C GLU A 401 7.59 5.36 -21.10
N LYS A 402 6.84 6.37 -20.64
CA LYS A 402 6.91 7.72 -21.24
C LYS A 402 8.29 8.35 -21.06
N GLY A 403 8.92 8.16 -19.90
CA GLY A 403 10.28 8.63 -19.63
C GLY A 403 11.31 7.98 -20.58
N LYS A 404 11.19 6.66 -20.81
CA LYS A 404 12.04 5.93 -21.76
C LYS A 404 11.91 6.50 -23.18
N LEU A 405 10.69 6.71 -23.64
CA LEU A 405 10.42 7.26 -24.98
C LEU A 405 11.00 8.68 -25.14
N ILE A 406 10.89 9.53 -24.11
CA ILE A 406 11.48 10.88 -24.13
C ILE A 406 13.02 10.80 -24.23
N ILE A 407 13.65 9.87 -23.51
CA ILE A 407 15.10 9.67 -23.58
C ILE A 407 15.50 9.22 -24.99
N GLU A 408 14.81 8.24 -25.57
CA GLU A 408 15.06 7.75 -26.95
C GLU A 408 14.87 8.85 -28.00
N MET A 409 13.84 9.68 -27.86
CA MET A 409 13.64 10.84 -28.74
C MET A 409 14.76 11.87 -28.57
N LYS A 410 15.25 12.10 -27.35
CA LYS A 410 16.30 13.07 -27.09
C LYS A 410 17.64 12.60 -27.65
N THR A 411 17.99 11.34 -27.43
CA THR A 411 19.23 10.75 -27.96
C THR A 411 19.23 10.73 -29.49
N SER A 412 18.12 10.34 -30.13
CA SER A 412 18.01 10.37 -31.59
C SER A 412 18.10 11.79 -32.18
N LEU A 413 17.44 12.78 -31.58
CA LEU A 413 17.57 14.19 -32.01
C LEU A 413 18.98 14.73 -31.83
N GLN A 414 19.67 14.32 -30.78
CA GLN A 414 21.05 14.71 -30.55
C GLN A 414 22.00 14.08 -31.58
N GLN A 415 21.83 12.78 -31.89
CA GLN A 415 22.53 12.11 -32.98
C GLN A 415 22.31 12.80 -34.33
N ILE A 416 21.06 13.18 -34.64
CA ILE A 416 20.74 13.94 -35.86
C ILE A 416 21.51 15.27 -35.89
N ASN A 417 21.55 16.00 -34.77
CA ASN A 417 22.26 17.28 -34.69
C ASN A 417 23.79 17.14 -34.80
N GLU A 418 24.36 16.05 -34.28
CA GLU A 418 25.78 15.69 -34.43
C GLU A 418 26.11 15.34 -35.87
N LEU A 419 25.30 14.52 -36.54
CA LEU A 419 25.46 14.20 -37.97
C LEU A 419 25.37 15.46 -38.84
N LEU A 420 24.58 16.45 -38.43
CA LEU A 420 24.42 17.73 -39.11
C LEU A 420 25.39 18.82 -38.58
N SER A 421 26.39 18.48 -37.75
CA SER A 421 27.35 19.43 -37.18
C SER A 421 28.05 20.31 -38.23
N ASN A 422 28.38 19.74 -39.39
CA ASN A 422 29.08 20.42 -40.48
C ASN A 422 28.17 21.21 -41.43
N VAL A 423 26.85 21.15 -41.25
CA VAL A 423 25.88 21.80 -42.15
C VAL A 423 25.68 23.26 -41.74
N GLY A 424 26.14 24.17 -42.60
CA GLY A 424 26.06 25.63 -42.35
C GLY A 424 27.18 26.19 -41.46
N ALA A 425 28.18 25.39 -41.10
CA ALA A 425 29.38 25.88 -40.43
C ALA A 425 30.18 26.81 -41.36
N ALA A 426 30.71 27.91 -40.83
CA ALA A 426 31.64 28.75 -41.58
C ALA A 426 32.85 27.91 -41.98
N ASN A 427 33.27 27.96 -43.26
CA ASN A 427 34.45 27.26 -43.77
C ASN A 427 35.68 27.65 -42.94
N VAL A 428 36.00 26.86 -41.91
CA VAL A 428 37.33 26.86 -41.32
C VAL A 428 38.23 26.30 -42.42
N GLN A 429 39.19 27.10 -42.85
CA GLN A 429 40.12 26.75 -43.92
C GLN A 429 40.76 25.38 -43.60
N LYS A 430 40.53 24.40 -44.47
CA LYS A 430 41.27 23.14 -44.43
C LYS A 430 42.78 23.46 -44.55
N PRO A 431 43.66 22.83 -43.76
CA PRO A 431 45.09 22.97 -43.95
C PRO A 431 45.49 22.45 -45.35
N PRO A 432 46.55 23.02 -45.97
CA PRO A 432 46.89 22.80 -47.37
C PRO A 432 47.20 21.33 -47.71
N THR A 433 46.82 20.95 -48.94
CA THR A 433 46.68 19.60 -49.51
C THR A 433 47.99 18.82 -49.76
N ASP A 434 49.04 19.01 -48.97
CA ASP A 434 50.37 18.41 -49.23
C ASP A 434 50.91 17.55 -48.07
N VAL A 435 50.02 16.85 -47.37
CA VAL A 435 50.39 15.95 -46.26
C VAL A 435 49.85 14.53 -46.51
N PRO A 436 50.67 13.47 -46.33
CA PRO A 436 50.26 12.08 -46.55
C PRO A 436 48.96 11.69 -45.81
N GLN A 437 48.11 10.89 -46.46
CA GLN A 437 46.77 10.51 -45.95
C GLN A 437 46.77 9.99 -44.50
N ALA A 438 47.82 9.27 -44.06
CA ALA A 438 47.93 8.77 -42.70
C ALA A 438 48.01 9.88 -41.62
N ILE A 439 48.57 11.04 -41.95
CA ILE A 439 48.69 12.18 -41.03
C ILE A 439 47.42 13.06 -41.07
N GLN A 440 46.70 13.07 -42.18
CA GLN A 440 45.39 13.72 -42.28
C GLN A 440 44.35 13.07 -41.36
N TYR A 441 44.32 11.73 -41.30
CA TYR A 441 43.45 11.01 -40.36
C TYR A 441 43.79 11.31 -38.89
N ALA A 442 45.08 11.39 -38.54
CA ALA A 442 45.51 11.71 -37.18
C ALA A 442 45.20 13.16 -36.75
N LEU A 443 45.19 14.11 -37.70
CA LEU A 443 44.82 15.51 -37.44
C LEU A 443 43.30 15.73 -37.37
N GLU A 444 42.49 14.99 -38.14
CA GLU A 444 41.02 15.04 -38.05
C GLU A 444 40.50 14.42 -36.74
N GLU A 445 41.17 13.39 -36.19
CA GLU A 445 40.86 12.84 -34.86
C GLU A 445 41.15 13.82 -33.70
N MET A 446 42.13 14.72 -33.85
CA MET A 446 42.54 15.63 -32.76
C MET A 446 41.67 16.90 -32.62
N VAL A 447 40.76 17.20 -33.56
CA VAL A 447 40.09 18.52 -33.63
C VAL A 447 38.57 18.47 -33.43
N GLN A 448 37.93 17.32 -33.23
CA GLN A 448 36.48 17.32 -32.92
C GLN A 448 36.24 17.67 -31.44
N PRO A 449 35.70 18.85 -31.10
CA PRO A 449 35.28 19.12 -29.72
C PRO A 449 34.15 18.17 -29.36
N VAL A 450 34.24 17.56 -28.17
CA VAL A 450 33.18 16.72 -27.61
C VAL A 450 31.86 17.50 -27.65
N PRO A 451 30.80 17.01 -28.31
CA PRO A 451 29.54 17.72 -28.39
C PRO A 451 28.99 18.00 -26.98
N GLU A 452 28.74 19.26 -26.66
CA GLU A 452 28.07 19.62 -25.42
C GLU A 452 26.63 19.04 -25.45
N LEU A 453 26.29 18.21 -24.46
CA LEU A 453 24.98 17.57 -24.35
C LEU A 453 23.90 18.63 -24.09
N GLU A 454 23.18 19.03 -25.14
CA GLU A 454 22.12 20.01 -25.04
C GLU A 454 20.91 19.40 -24.31
N ALA A 455 20.60 19.93 -23.12
CA ALA A 455 19.60 19.35 -22.24
C ALA A 455 18.15 19.61 -22.68
N ASP A 456 17.94 20.66 -23.48
CA ASP A 456 16.65 21.23 -23.84
C ASP A 456 16.12 20.66 -25.16
N PHE A 457 14.97 20.01 -25.09
CA PHE A 457 14.38 19.26 -26.20
C PHE A 457 13.92 20.17 -27.34
N ASP A 458 13.38 21.35 -27.02
CA ASP A 458 12.88 22.31 -28.02
C ASP A 458 14.04 22.93 -28.81
N LYS A 459 15.19 23.15 -28.15
CA LYS A 459 16.40 23.63 -28.81
C LYS A 459 16.99 22.58 -29.74
N LEU A 460 17.04 21.31 -29.32
CA LEU A 460 17.47 20.21 -30.18
C LEU A 460 16.62 20.12 -31.46
N ILE A 461 15.30 20.23 -31.34
CA ILE A 461 14.39 20.23 -32.51
C ILE A 461 14.63 21.44 -33.40
N LEU A 462 14.75 22.63 -32.81
CA LEU A 462 14.95 23.87 -33.57
C LEU A 462 16.27 23.84 -34.35
N ASN A 463 17.35 23.39 -33.72
CA ASN A 463 18.68 23.24 -34.32
C ASN A 463 18.65 22.23 -35.47
N ALA A 464 18.00 21.07 -35.28
CA ALA A 464 17.86 20.06 -36.32
C ALA A 464 17.08 20.60 -37.51
N LYS A 465 15.96 21.31 -37.25
CA LYS A 465 15.12 21.91 -38.29
C LYS A 465 15.86 22.98 -39.10
N GLN A 466 16.64 23.83 -38.45
CA GLN A 466 17.43 24.86 -39.13
C GLN A 466 18.50 24.24 -40.03
N LYS A 467 19.27 23.29 -39.50
CA LYS A 467 20.33 22.60 -40.25
C LYS A 467 19.78 21.77 -41.42
N LEU A 468 18.70 21.02 -41.21
CA LEU A 468 18.00 20.31 -42.28
C LEU A 468 17.46 21.28 -43.34
N GLY A 469 16.95 22.43 -42.93
CA GLY A 469 16.50 23.48 -43.85
C GLY A 469 17.62 23.97 -44.77
N VAL A 470 18.82 24.20 -44.22
CA VAL A 470 20.02 24.57 -45.00
C VAL A 470 20.42 23.45 -45.96
N LEU A 471 20.44 22.20 -45.49
CA LEU A 471 20.77 21.04 -46.32
C LEU A 471 19.79 20.87 -47.49
N ILE A 472 18.49 20.96 -47.22
CA ILE A 472 17.43 20.87 -48.25
C ILE A 472 17.58 21.97 -49.29
N GLN A 473 17.88 23.21 -48.86
CA GLN A 473 18.13 24.31 -49.79
C GLN A 473 19.40 24.11 -50.63
N ALA A 474 20.47 23.56 -50.05
CA ALA A 474 21.70 23.24 -50.78
C ALA A 474 21.47 22.14 -51.82
N VAL A 475 20.78 21.06 -51.44
CA VAL A 475 20.42 19.95 -52.33
C VAL A 475 19.50 20.42 -53.45
N SER A 476 18.55 21.33 -53.19
CA SER A 476 17.65 21.87 -54.22
C SER A 476 18.35 22.67 -55.33
N LYS A 477 19.57 23.14 -55.08
CA LYS A 477 20.41 23.90 -56.02
C LYS A 477 21.47 23.03 -56.71
N MET A 478 21.55 21.74 -56.38
CA MET A 478 22.53 20.81 -56.94
C MET A 478 22.02 20.24 -58.26
N GLU A 479 22.80 20.35 -59.33
CA GLU A 479 22.48 19.71 -60.61
C GLU A 479 22.76 18.21 -60.53
N VAL A 480 21.71 17.39 -60.67
CA VAL A 480 21.81 15.93 -60.53
C VAL A 480 22.28 15.33 -61.85
N THR A 481 23.58 15.05 -61.95
CA THR A 481 24.16 14.28 -63.06
C THR A 481 23.77 12.79 -62.96
N PRO A 482 23.79 12.02 -64.06
CA PRO A 482 23.44 10.60 -64.05
C PRO A 482 24.35 9.75 -63.14
N GLU A 483 25.61 10.15 -62.96
CA GLU A 483 26.57 9.48 -62.06
C GLU A 483 26.19 9.68 -60.58
N ILE A 484 25.88 10.93 -60.18
CA ILE A 484 25.41 11.25 -58.83
C ILE A 484 24.12 10.49 -58.50
N ARG A 485 23.23 10.32 -59.49
CA ARG A 485 22.00 9.54 -59.32
C ARG A 485 22.28 8.05 -59.13
N ALA A 486 23.24 7.48 -59.85
CA ALA A 486 23.64 6.09 -59.71
C ALA A 486 24.27 5.82 -58.34
N ASP A 487 25.16 6.70 -57.88
CA ASP A 487 25.78 6.62 -56.56
C ASP A 487 24.77 6.81 -55.43
N ALA A 488 23.84 7.76 -55.57
CA ALA A 488 22.76 7.95 -54.61
C ALA A 488 21.84 6.72 -54.53
N ASN A 489 21.54 6.09 -55.67
CA ASN A 489 20.75 4.86 -55.70
C ASN A 489 21.50 3.69 -55.05
N LEU A 490 22.80 3.54 -55.30
CA LEU A 490 23.65 2.54 -54.63
C LEU A 490 23.70 2.77 -53.12
N PHE A 491 23.85 4.02 -52.69
CA PHE A 491 23.83 4.39 -51.28
C PHE A 491 22.47 4.11 -50.62
N TYR A 492 21.38 4.45 -51.30
CA TYR A 492 20.01 4.15 -50.85
C TYR A 492 19.76 2.63 -50.76
N HIS A 493 20.21 1.86 -51.75
CA HIS A 493 20.13 0.41 -51.71
C HIS A 493 20.95 -0.19 -50.57
N ASN A 494 22.12 0.37 -50.25
CA ASN A 494 22.93 -0.05 -49.11
C ASN A 494 22.29 0.30 -47.76
N ILE A 495 21.62 1.46 -47.65
CA ILE A 495 20.82 1.82 -46.46
C ILE A 495 19.64 0.85 -46.31
N LEU A 496 18.89 0.59 -47.39
CA LEU A 496 17.79 -0.37 -47.36
C LEU A 496 18.30 -1.76 -46.96
N ALA A 497 19.40 -2.24 -47.54
CA ALA A 497 20.00 -3.53 -47.19
C ALA A 497 20.44 -3.60 -45.73
N ARG A 498 20.95 -2.50 -45.15
CA ARG A 498 21.26 -2.41 -43.70
C ARG A 498 20.01 -2.42 -42.84
N SER A 499 18.99 -1.63 -43.17
CA SER A 499 17.72 -1.61 -42.43
C SER A 499 17.00 -2.95 -42.46
N MET A 500 17.05 -3.67 -43.59
CA MET A 500 16.52 -5.02 -43.71
C MET A 500 17.32 -6.01 -42.85
N LYS A 501 18.66 -5.86 -42.75
CA LYS A 501 19.51 -6.68 -41.86
C LYS A 501 19.24 -6.43 -40.37
N GLU A 502 18.97 -5.19 -39.97
CA GLU A 502 18.64 -4.82 -38.58
C GLU A 502 17.24 -5.29 -38.20
N ASN A 503 16.25 -5.14 -39.10
CA ASN A 503 14.91 -5.71 -38.90
C ASN A 503 14.94 -7.25 -38.82
N TYR A 504 15.82 -7.91 -39.58
CA TYR A 504 16.06 -9.36 -39.44
C TYR A 504 16.73 -9.74 -38.11
N ARG A 505 17.50 -8.85 -37.47
CA ARG A 505 18.04 -9.10 -36.12
C ARG A 505 16.98 -8.96 -35.03
N ASP A 506 16.03 -8.04 -35.20
CA ASP A 506 14.89 -7.89 -34.27
C ASP A 506 13.84 -9.00 -34.47
N GLU A 507 13.64 -9.51 -35.70
CA GLU A 507 12.78 -10.69 -35.94
C GLU A 507 13.46 -12.02 -35.57
N GLN A 508 14.79 -12.13 -35.59
CA GLN A 508 15.52 -13.32 -35.10
C GLN A 508 15.50 -13.48 -33.56
N VAL A 509 14.86 -12.58 -32.81
CA VAL A 509 14.56 -12.79 -31.38
C VAL A 509 13.19 -13.45 -31.16
N ALA A 510 12.41 -13.73 -32.22
CA ALA A 510 11.07 -14.32 -32.09
C ALA A 510 10.87 -15.68 -32.79
N GLU A 511 11.90 -16.27 -33.42
CA GLU A 511 11.87 -17.66 -33.88
C GLU A 511 12.92 -18.53 -33.16
N GLY A 512 12.46 -19.23 -32.12
CA GLY A 512 12.89 -20.60 -31.86
C GLY A 512 14.38 -20.86 -31.64
N GLY A 513 15.09 -19.98 -30.92
CA GLY A 513 16.27 -20.45 -30.18
C GLY A 513 15.79 -21.46 -29.15
N LEU A 514 16.32 -22.69 -29.18
CA LEU A 514 16.11 -23.69 -28.13
C LEU A 514 16.44 -23.05 -26.78
N ILE A 515 15.41 -22.57 -26.09
CA ILE A 515 15.45 -22.38 -24.66
C ILE A 515 15.38 -23.80 -24.13
N GLU A 516 16.53 -24.32 -23.69
CA GLU A 516 16.56 -25.39 -22.72
C GLU A 516 15.62 -24.98 -21.58
N PHE A 517 14.39 -25.50 -21.61
CA PHE A 517 13.56 -25.52 -20.43
C PHE A 517 14.29 -26.43 -19.44
N GLU A 518 15.14 -25.85 -18.61
CA GLU A 518 15.27 -26.33 -17.25
C GLU A 518 13.87 -26.20 -16.64
N MET A 519 13.07 -27.25 -16.77
CA MET A 519 11.92 -27.44 -15.92
C MET A 519 12.48 -27.56 -14.51
N GLU A 520 12.48 -26.46 -13.76
CA GLU A 520 12.69 -26.51 -12.32
C GLU A 520 11.61 -27.44 -11.75
N ASP A 521 12.00 -28.68 -11.45
CA ASP A 521 11.16 -29.67 -10.82
C ASP A 521 10.66 -29.08 -9.49
N PRO A 522 9.34 -28.86 -9.30
CA PRO A 522 8.80 -28.24 -8.09
C PRO A 522 9.06 -29.05 -6.82
N ASN A 523 9.54 -30.30 -6.93
CA ASN A 523 9.98 -31.11 -5.79
C ASN A 523 11.46 -30.91 -5.42
N VAL A 524 12.26 -30.24 -6.25
CA VAL A 524 13.67 -29.96 -5.96
C VAL A 524 13.79 -28.50 -5.51
N PRO A 525 14.11 -28.23 -4.23
CA PRO A 525 14.21 -26.86 -3.75
C PRO A 525 15.32 -26.12 -4.50
N GLY A 526 14.98 -24.98 -5.12
CA GLY A 526 15.94 -24.16 -5.85
C GLY A 526 17.07 -23.61 -4.98
N HIS A 527 18.15 -23.15 -5.61
CA HIS A 527 19.38 -22.70 -4.93
C HIS A 527 19.14 -21.65 -3.81
N ALA A 528 18.16 -20.76 -3.99
CA ALA A 528 17.77 -19.79 -2.96
C ALA A 528 17.16 -20.45 -1.71
N VAL A 529 16.32 -21.48 -1.91
CA VAL A 529 15.69 -22.24 -0.83
C VAL A 529 16.72 -23.13 -0.12
N ILE A 530 17.65 -23.73 -0.88
CA ILE A 530 18.77 -24.48 -0.32
C ILE A 530 19.64 -23.56 0.55
N LYS A 531 20.02 -22.37 0.06
CA LYS A 531 20.79 -21.40 0.87
C LYS A 531 20.05 -20.99 2.15
N LEU A 532 18.74 -20.80 2.07
CA LEU A 532 17.93 -20.42 3.22
C LEU A 532 17.82 -21.55 4.25
N ARG A 533 17.63 -22.80 3.81
CA ARG A 533 17.65 -23.98 4.69
C ARG A 533 19.03 -24.27 5.27
N SER A 534 20.10 -24.12 4.49
CA SER A 534 21.48 -24.26 4.98
C SER A 534 21.79 -23.20 6.04
N LYS A 535 21.35 -21.95 5.84
CA LYS A 535 21.47 -20.90 6.87
C LYS A 535 20.72 -21.26 8.14
N GLN A 536 19.47 -21.72 8.02
CA GLN A 536 18.66 -22.14 9.17
C GLN A 536 19.24 -23.35 9.92
N LEU A 537 19.87 -24.30 9.21
CA LEU A 537 20.57 -25.44 9.83
C LEU A 537 21.83 -25.01 10.57
N VAL A 538 22.62 -24.09 9.99
CA VAL A 538 23.80 -23.52 10.65
C VAL A 538 23.40 -22.74 11.89
N ASP A 539 22.38 -21.89 11.80
CA ASP A 539 21.89 -21.11 12.96
C ASP A 539 21.31 -22.03 14.06
N ALA A 540 20.68 -23.15 13.70
CA ALA A 540 20.19 -24.14 14.66
C ALA A 540 21.33 -24.93 15.33
N GLN A 541 22.39 -25.28 14.60
CA GLN A 541 23.56 -25.97 15.18
C GLN A 541 24.43 -25.06 16.04
N VAL A 542 24.50 -23.76 15.74
CA VAL A 542 25.20 -22.79 16.59
C VAL A 542 24.49 -22.63 17.95
N SER A 543 23.16 -22.78 17.99
CA SER A 543 22.39 -22.72 19.23
C SER A 543 22.55 -23.95 20.16
N GLU A 544 23.03 -25.10 19.65
CA GLU A 544 23.25 -26.31 20.47
C GLU A 544 24.66 -26.39 21.08
N PHE A 545 25.59 -25.52 20.67
CA PHE A 545 26.99 -25.51 21.15
C PHE A 545 27.39 -24.30 22.00
N ASP A 546 26.47 -23.39 22.32
CA ASP A 546 26.72 -22.34 23.32
C ASP A 546 26.71 -22.96 24.73
N VAL A 547 27.85 -23.56 25.11
CA VAL A 547 28.22 -23.77 26.50
C VAL A 547 28.42 -22.38 27.12
N PRO A 548 27.67 -22.00 28.17
CA PRO A 548 27.91 -20.73 28.83
C PRO A 548 29.29 -20.75 29.48
N ASP A 549 30.15 -19.86 29.01
CA ASP A 549 31.46 -19.57 29.59
C ASP A 549 31.28 -19.10 31.04
N THR A 550 31.39 -20.02 32.00
CA THR A 550 31.44 -19.68 33.42
C THR A 550 32.82 -19.08 33.72
N LYS A 551 32.91 -17.76 33.60
CA LYS A 551 33.87 -16.95 34.36
C LYS A 551 33.12 -15.83 35.08
N LYS A 552 32.76 -16.12 36.34
CA LYS A 552 32.91 -15.22 37.49
C LYS A 552 32.77 -16.01 38.78
#